data_AF-A0A101CZS0-F1
#
_entry.id   AF-A0A101CZS0-F1
#
_cell.length_a   1.000
_cell.length_b   1.000
_cell.length_c   1.000
_cell.angle_alpha   90.00
_cell.angle_beta   90.00
_cell.angle_gamma   90.00
#
_symmetry.space_group_name_H-M   'P 1'
#
loop_
_entity.id
_entity.type
_entity.pdbx_description
1 polymer ?
#
loop_
_entity_poly.entity_id
_entity_poly.type
_entity_poly.pdbx_seq_one_letter_code
_entity_poly.pdbx_strand_id
1 'polypeptide(L)' 'MSLNYDNSMIICRECSGQGTDVDIECPNCFGTGYDPEEDKPFAQCHTCYGEGEVSLDICHHCSGTGQLFVEDD' A
#
# COMPACT_ATOMS: atom_id res chain seq x y z
N MET A 1 -18.71 -22.29 26.18
CA MET A 1 -17.38 -22.25 25.51
C MET A 1 -17.40 -23.35 24.47
N SER A 2 -17.24 -23.12 23.18
CA SER A 2 -16.48 -22.06 22.51
C SER A 2 -17.13 -21.76 21.14
N LEU A 3 -17.12 -20.50 20.72
CA LEU A 3 -17.56 -20.09 19.38
C LEU A 3 -16.45 -20.49 18.41
N ASN A 4 -16.70 -21.48 17.55
CA ASN A 4 -15.91 -21.68 16.33
C ASN A 4 -16.46 -20.70 15.30
N TYR A 5 -15.99 -19.45 15.38
CA TYR A 5 -16.11 -18.49 14.29
C TYR A 5 -14.87 -18.74 13.45
N ASP A 6 -15.01 -19.35 12.28
CA ASP A 6 -13.94 -19.31 11.29
C ASP A 6 -13.90 -17.87 10.76
N ASN A 7 -13.28 -16.99 11.54
CA ASN A 7 -12.94 -15.64 11.12
C ASN A 7 -11.59 -15.78 10.39
N SER A 8 -11.65 -16.15 9.11
CA SER A 8 -10.47 -16.46 8.32
C SER A 8 -9.60 -15.22 8.13
N MET A 9 -8.51 -15.15 8.89
CA MET A 9 -7.51 -14.09 8.75
C MET A 9 -6.46 -14.50 7.72
N ILE A 10 -6.28 -13.68 6.68
CA ILE A 10 -5.23 -13.88 5.68
C ILE A 10 -4.07 -12.91 5.92
N ILE A 11 -2.84 -13.37 5.66
CA ILE A 11 -1.64 -12.53 5.75
C ILE A 11 -1.72 -11.46 4.65
N CYS A 12 -1.51 -10.20 5.04
CA CYS A 12 -1.43 -9.09 4.09
C CYS A 12 -0.21 -9.29 3.19
N ARG A 13 -0.45 -9.51 1.90
CA ARG A 13 0.62 -9.75 0.91
C ARG A 13 1.45 -8.49 0.64
N GLU A 14 0.82 -7.33 0.68
CA GLU A 14 1.46 -6.04 0.41
C GLU A 14 2.65 -5.79 1.35
N CYS A 15 2.44 -5.97 2.66
CA CYS A 15 3.49 -5.81 3.66
C CYS A 15 4.08 -7.15 4.13
N SER A 16 3.79 -8.26 3.45
CA SER A 16 4.18 -9.62 3.86
C SER A 16 3.94 -9.95 5.34
N GLY A 17 2.85 -9.43 5.91
CA GLY A 17 2.49 -9.61 7.32
C GLY A 17 3.18 -8.68 8.34
N GLN A 18 4.02 -7.73 7.92
CA GLN A 18 4.71 -6.81 8.82
C GLN A 18 3.80 -5.71 9.37
N GLY A 19 2.91 -5.18 8.54
CA GLY A 19 2.00 -4.08 8.88
C GLY A 19 2.62 -2.68 8.74
N THR A 20 3.94 -2.55 8.67
CA THR A 20 4.66 -1.28 8.58
C THR A 20 5.71 -1.30 7.48
N ASP A 21 6.35 -0.15 7.25
CA ASP A 21 7.54 0.01 6.41
C ASP A 21 7.37 -0.62 5.01
N VAL A 22 6.30 -0.22 4.32
CA VAL A 22 5.94 -0.74 3.01
C VAL A 22 6.19 0.30 1.92
N ASP A 23 6.91 -0.10 0.88
CA ASP A 23 7.03 0.67 -0.34
C ASP A 23 5.86 0.34 -1.26
N ILE A 24 5.18 1.39 -1.72
CA ILE A 24 4.05 1.25 -2.64
C ILE A 24 4.30 2.07 -3.90
N GLU A 25 3.61 1.70 -4.98
CA GLU A 25 3.55 2.53 -6.17
C GLU A 25 3.02 3.92 -5.81
N CYS A 26 3.70 4.98 -6.27
CA CYS A 26 3.32 6.35 -5.96
C CYS A 26 1.93 6.65 -6.56
N PRO A 27 0.92 6.98 -5.73
CA PRO A 27 -0.46 7.13 -6.21
C PRO A 27 -0.67 8.36 -7.10
N ASN A 28 0.26 9.32 -7.08
CA ASN A 28 0.14 10.56 -7.86
C ASN A 28 0.75 10.45 -9.26
N CYS A 29 1.70 9.54 -9.46
CA CYS A 29 2.32 9.32 -10.77
C CYS A 29 2.14 7.90 -11.30
N PHE A 30 1.47 7.01 -10.56
CA PHE A 30 1.21 5.62 -10.93
C PHE A 30 2.49 4.90 -11.38
N GLY A 31 3.54 5.02 -10.58
CA GLY A 31 4.83 4.36 -10.85
C GLY A 31 5.70 5.05 -11.90
N THR A 32 5.21 6.08 -12.59
CA THR A 32 5.97 6.69 -13.69
C THR A 32 7.12 7.57 -13.22
N GLY A 33 7.01 8.15 -12.02
CA GLY A 33 7.93 9.19 -11.54
C GLY A 33 7.69 10.58 -12.15
N TYR A 34 6.77 10.71 -13.11
CA TYR A 34 6.49 11.98 -13.80
C TYR A 34 5.19 12.61 -13.29
N ASP A 35 5.16 13.94 -13.21
CA ASP A 35 3.93 14.67 -12.88
C ASP A 35 3.05 14.76 -14.14
N PRO A 36 1.85 14.15 -14.16
CA PRO A 36 0.98 14.17 -15.33
C PRO A 36 0.33 15.54 -15.58
N GLU A 37 0.35 16.46 -14.61
CA GLU A 37 -0.23 17.80 -14.73
C GLU A 37 0.77 18.83 -15.28
N GLU A 38 2.06 18.52 -15.27
CA GLU A 38 3.10 19.39 -15.81
C GLU A 38 3.55 18.92 -17.20
N ASP A 39 3.16 19.64 -18.25
CA ASP A 39 3.60 19.40 -19.64
C ASP A 39 5.05 19.90 -19.87
N LYS A 40 6.00 19.30 -19.14
CA LYS A 40 7.44 19.52 -19.31
C LYS A 40 8.17 18.17 -19.35
N PRO A 41 9.17 18.00 -20.23
CA PRO A 41 9.90 16.73 -20.35
C PRO A 41 10.69 16.31 -19.11
N PHE A 42 10.82 17.19 -18.11
CA PHE A 42 11.51 16.93 -16.84
C PHE A 42 10.60 17.16 -15.63
N ALA A 43 9.28 17.14 -15.83
CA ALA A 43 8.31 17.25 -14.76
C ALA A 43 8.36 16.02 -13.86
N GLN A 44 9.03 16.14 -12.72
CA GLN A 44 9.06 15.09 -11.71
C GLN A 44 7.82 15.15 -10.84
N CYS A 45 7.29 14.00 -10.47
CA CYS A 45 6.24 13.91 -9.48
C CYS A 45 6.74 14.46 -8.14
N HIS A 46 6.10 15.49 -7.60
CA HIS A 46 6.50 16.13 -6.34
C HIS A 46 6.27 15.27 -5.09
N THR A 47 5.58 14.12 -5.23
CA THR A 47 5.26 13.21 -4.12
C THR A 47 6.34 12.16 -3.92
N CYS A 48 6.78 11.51 -5.00
CA CYS A 48 7.87 10.54 -4.96
C CYS A 48 9.21 11.12 -5.44
N TYR A 49 9.25 12.41 -5.80
CA TYR A 49 10.43 13.10 -6.33
C TYR A 49 11.10 12.40 -7.53
N GLY A 50 10.30 11.72 -8.35
CA GLY A 50 10.80 11.01 -9.53
C GLY A 50 11.10 9.52 -9.32
N GLU A 51 11.02 9.00 -8.10
CA GLU A 51 11.34 7.59 -7.80
C GLU A 51 10.27 6.60 -8.28
N GLY A 52 9.03 7.07 -8.44
CA GLY A 52 7.89 6.21 -8.83
C GLY A 52 7.24 5.46 -7.67
N GLU A 53 7.88 5.39 -6.51
CA GLU A 53 7.38 4.72 -5.30
C GLU A 53 7.40 5.67 -4.10
N VAL A 54 6.61 5.35 -3.07
CA VAL A 54 6.63 6.03 -1.77
C VAL A 54 6.64 5.03 -0.63
N SER A 55 7.44 5.29 0.39
CA SER A 55 7.46 4.50 1.62
C SER A 55 6.37 4.97 2.58
N LEU A 56 5.60 4.04 3.11
CA LEU A 56 4.58 4.28 4.13
C LEU A 56 4.98 3.62 5.45
N ASP A 57 4.91 4.40 6.54
CA ASP A 57 5.14 3.89 7.90
C ASP A 57 4.12 2.82 8.27
N ILE A 58 2.88 2.96 7.81
CA ILE A 58 1.78 2.03 8.07
C ILE A 58 1.26 1.49 6.74
N CYS A 59 1.19 0.17 6.62
CA CYS A 59 0.61 -0.47 5.45
C CYS A 59 -0.87 -0.09 5.32
N HIS A 60 -1.21 0.62 4.25
CA HIS A 60 -2.57 1.06 3.98
C HIS A 60 -3.54 -0.13 3.81
N HIS A 61 -3.03 -1.27 3.34
CA HIS A 61 -3.88 -2.39 2.95
C HIS A 61 -4.43 -3.14 4.17
N CYS A 62 -3.60 -3.30 5.21
CA CYS A 62 -4.00 -3.94 6.47
C CYS A 62 -4.14 -2.95 7.63
N SER A 63 -3.97 -1.65 7.39
CA SER A 63 -4.02 -0.61 8.43
C SER A 63 -3.10 -0.90 9.63
N GLY A 64 -1.92 -1.47 9.38
CA GLY A 64 -0.93 -1.76 10.42
C GLY A 64 -1.03 -3.13 11.09
N THR A 65 -2.04 -3.94 10.80
CA THR A 65 -2.24 -5.23 11.51
C THR A 65 -1.40 -6.37 10.97
N GLY A 66 -0.91 -6.25 9.72
CA GLY A 66 -0.28 -7.35 8.97
C GLY A 66 -1.27 -8.41 8.47
N GLN A 67 -2.57 -8.28 8.76
CA GLN A 67 -3.59 -9.29 8.47
C GLN A 67 -4.90 -8.67 7.98
N LEU A 68 -5.62 -9.38 7.13
CA LEU A 68 -6.94 -8.97 6.63
C LEU A 68 -7.99 -9.95 7.15
N PHE A 69 -9.10 -9.40 7.63
CA PHE A 69 -10.27 -10.18 8.02
C PHE A 69 -11.09 -10.49 6.77
N VAL A 70 -11.29 -11.77 6.49
CA VAL A 70 -12.19 -12.22 5.42
C VAL A 70 -13.46 -12.71 6.10
N GLU A 71 -14.58 -12.02 5.85
CA GLU A 71 -15.90 -12.53 6.20
C GLU A 71 -16.35 -13.43 5.05
N ASP A 72 -16.52 -14.72 5.31
CA ASP A 72 -17.09 -15.66 4.34
C ASP A 72 -18.60 -15.43 4.24
N ASP A 73 -19.09 -15.05 3.06
CA ASP A 73 -20.53 -14.88 2.71
C ASP A 73 -21.25 -16.23 2.48
#